data_AF-A0AB37Z1N8-F1
#
_entry.id   AF-A0AB37Z1N8-F1
#
_cell.length_a   1.000
_cell.length_b   1.000
_cell.length_c   1.000
_cell.angle_alpha   90.00
_cell.angle_beta   90.00
_cell.angle_gamma   90.00
#
_symmetry.space_group_name_H-M   'P 1'
#
loop_
_entity.id
_entity.type
_entity.pdbx_description
1 polymer ?
#
loop_
_entity_poly.entity_id
_entity_poly.type
_entity_poly.pdbx_seq_one_letter_code
_entity_poly.pdbx_strand_id
1 'polypeptide(L)'
;MSKSKISEHARVLLNKEEGYDVDFKRTLKGLSVDDLVAFANSSIGGTILVGIDETVDEDGKQIGKIVGCKIGDNEKLIILNKASDCRPSVDVEIYVENEGDTPFYRIEIPSGECKPYSTLKGTYLIRGDGRNLPLNQDKLLNIFVEEQGETFIDRFKKATETLEEQLGRLQERIEGTNGKIHTFEHSIDNLQFDLSNDVQDILGEIHDLTDNVTIELSQSFESIRNAESLADDAMNFSMEANGSLNELDKRISNIENQSYETNKIVNKLLEHFKIEHPKITEAKENIKGLTYGFYDIYRDILIEKFKPENKEKIIEEYKKIIIDSLKKSTSYDPELIEEIVIETILYMDFSVLD
;
A
#
# COMPACT_ATOMS: atom_id res chain seq x y z
N MET A 1 -94.70 -57.92 -23.71
CA MET A 1 -95.16 -57.18 -22.52
C MET A 1 -94.06 -57.26 -21.48
N SER A 2 -93.17 -56.27 -21.46
CA SER A 2 -92.08 -56.19 -20.48
C SER A 2 -92.69 -55.76 -19.15
N LYS A 3 -92.44 -56.51 -18.06
CA LYS A 3 -92.88 -56.14 -16.72
C LYS A 3 -92.20 -54.83 -16.33
N SER A 4 -92.98 -53.86 -15.86
CA SER A 4 -92.45 -52.63 -15.27
C SER A 4 -91.57 -53.03 -14.07
N LYS A 5 -90.28 -52.76 -14.17
CA LYS A 5 -89.29 -53.21 -13.20
C LYS A 5 -88.58 -52.00 -12.62
N ILE A 6 -89.18 -51.44 -11.56
CA ILE A 6 -88.52 -50.45 -10.70
C ILE A 6 -87.42 -51.18 -9.93
N SER A 7 -86.19 -50.68 -10.01
CA SER A 7 -85.03 -51.22 -9.28
C SER A 7 -85.24 -51.19 -7.77
N GLU A 8 -84.55 -52.07 -7.04
CA GLU A 8 -84.60 -52.09 -5.57
C GLU A 8 -84.13 -50.76 -4.98
N HIS A 9 -83.07 -50.18 -5.56
CA HIS A 9 -82.54 -48.89 -5.15
C HIS A 9 -83.59 -47.77 -5.33
N ALA A 10 -84.25 -47.69 -6.49
CA ALA A 10 -85.31 -46.71 -6.71
C ALA A 10 -86.50 -46.93 -5.75
N ARG A 11 -86.86 -48.17 -5.41
CA ARG A 11 -87.91 -48.45 -4.40
C ARG A 11 -87.53 -47.95 -3.00
N VAL A 12 -86.27 -48.10 -2.61
CA VAL A 12 -85.79 -47.57 -1.32
C VAL A 12 -85.89 -46.05 -1.32
N LEU A 13 -85.44 -45.39 -2.38
CA LEU A 13 -85.49 -43.93 -2.50
C LEU A 13 -86.93 -43.38 -2.51
N LEU A 14 -87.87 -44.06 -3.18
CA LEU A 14 -89.28 -43.64 -3.20
C LEU A 14 -89.95 -43.69 -1.81
N ASN A 15 -89.45 -44.52 -0.91
CA ASN A 15 -89.95 -44.61 0.48
C ASN A 15 -89.20 -43.68 1.44
N LYS A 16 -88.25 -42.87 0.94
CA LYS A 16 -87.58 -41.82 1.71
C LYS A 16 -88.30 -40.48 1.53
N GLU A 17 -88.13 -39.62 2.52
CA GLU A 17 -88.42 -38.19 2.43
C GLU A 17 -87.29 -37.49 1.69
N GLU A 18 -87.56 -36.36 1.05
CA GLU A 18 -86.51 -35.53 0.48
C GLU A 18 -85.53 -35.08 1.57
N GLY A 19 -84.23 -35.24 1.30
CA GLY A 19 -83.23 -35.10 2.35
C GLY A 19 -81.85 -34.81 1.80
N TYR A 20 -80.84 -35.24 2.54
CA TYR A 20 -79.43 -35.04 2.20
C TYR A 20 -78.96 -35.83 0.96
N ASP A 21 -79.63 -36.93 0.64
CA ASP A 21 -79.22 -37.90 -0.38
C ASP A 21 -80.26 -38.13 -1.47
N VAL A 22 -81.48 -37.57 -1.34
CA VAL A 22 -82.55 -37.73 -2.32
C VAL A 22 -83.36 -36.45 -2.51
N ASP A 23 -83.79 -36.21 -3.75
CA ASP A 23 -84.63 -35.08 -4.17
C ASP A 23 -85.64 -35.53 -5.23
N PHE A 24 -86.90 -35.09 -5.14
CA PHE A 24 -87.95 -35.43 -6.09
C PHE A 24 -88.30 -34.23 -6.96
N LYS A 25 -88.29 -34.43 -8.27
CA LYS A 25 -88.74 -33.42 -9.22
C LYS A 25 -89.87 -33.99 -10.05
N ARG A 26 -91.01 -33.30 -10.05
CA ARG A 26 -92.15 -33.71 -10.86
C ARG A 26 -91.86 -33.75 -12.37
N THR A 27 -90.99 -32.86 -12.86
CA THR A 27 -90.62 -32.76 -14.28
C THR A 27 -89.16 -32.35 -14.46
N LEU A 28 -88.59 -32.59 -15.65
CA LEU A 28 -87.22 -32.18 -16.01
C LEU A 28 -86.97 -30.67 -15.97
N LYS A 29 -88.03 -29.86 -16.03
CA LYS A 29 -87.92 -28.39 -15.85
C LYS A 29 -87.60 -28.03 -14.40
N GLY A 30 -88.00 -28.88 -13.44
CA GLY A 30 -87.71 -28.70 -12.02
C GLY A 30 -86.28 -29.05 -11.64
N LEU A 31 -85.59 -29.88 -12.43
CA LEU A 31 -84.15 -30.15 -12.24
C LEU A 31 -83.36 -28.86 -12.51
N SER A 32 -82.60 -28.38 -11.54
CA SER A 32 -81.75 -27.20 -11.69
C SER A 32 -80.26 -27.57 -11.64
N VAL A 33 -79.40 -26.70 -12.19
CA VAL A 33 -77.93 -26.85 -12.05
C VAL A 33 -77.53 -26.73 -10.58
N ASP A 34 -78.26 -25.91 -9.82
CA ASP A 34 -78.12 -25.74 -8.39
C ASP A 34 -78.25 -27.07 -7.62
N ASP A 35 -79.19 -27.94 -8.02
CA ASP A 35 -79.36 -29.27 -7.42
C ASP A 35 -78.14 -30.16 -7.68
N LEU A 36 -77.62 -30.14 -8.92
CA LEU A 36 -76.44 -30.92 -9.30
C LEU A 36 -75.20 -30.48 -8.50
N VAL A 37 -74.98 -29.17 -8.42
CA VAL A 37 -73.87 -28.58 -7.65
C VAL A 37 -74.01 -28.90 -6.16
N ALA A 38 -75.22 -28.81 -5.60
CA ALA A 38 -75.48 -29.08 -4.18
C ALA A 38 -75.16 -30.53 -3.80
N PHE A 39 -75.53 -31.50 -4.64
CA PHE A 39 -75.20 -32.90 -4.43
C PHE A 39 -73.72 -33.19 -4.67
N ALA A 40 -73.11 -32.64 -5.73
CA ALA A 40 -71.67 -32.83 -5.98
C ALA A 40 -70.79 -32.28 -4.84
N ASN A 41 -71.20 -31.17 -4.21
CA ASN A 41 -70.53 -30.61 -3.03
C ASN A 41 -70.85 -31.34 -1.72
N SER A 42 -71.89 -32.19 -1.67
CA SER A 42 -72.21 -33.01 -0.51
C SER A 42 -71.07 -34.00 -0.22
N SER A 43 -70.94 -34.45 1.03
CA SER A 43 -69.95 -35.47 1.40
C SER A 43 -70.22 -36.82 0.75
N ILE A 44 -71.49 -37.14 0.51
CA ILE A 44 -71.94 -38.47 0.03
C ILE A 44 -72.52 -38.46 -1.39
N GLY A 45 -72.67 -37.29 -2.02
CA GLY A 45 -73.44 -37.17 -3.26
C GLY A 45 -74.95 -37.24 -3.01
N GLY A 46 -75.70 -37.73 -4.01
CA GLY A 46 -77.12 -38.05 -3.85
C GLY A 46 -77.82 -38.41 -5.16
N THR A 47 -79.14 -38.54 -5.11
CA THR A 47 -79.97 -38.98 -6.23
C THR A 47 -81.17 -38.08 -6.46
N ILE A 48 -81.41 -37.67 -7.70
CA ILE A 48 -82.60 -36.92 -8.09
C ILE A 48 -83.53 -37.83 -8.89
N LEU A 49 -84.78 -37.99 -8.42
CA LEU A 49 -85.81 -38.72 -9.15
C LEU A 49 -86.71 -37.74 -9.92
N VAL A 50 -86.71 -37.82 -11.24
CA VAL A 50 -87.50 -36.94 -12.10
C VAL A 50 -88.71 -37.67 -12.68
N GLY A 51 -89.92 -37.16 -12.44
CA GLY A 51 -91.18 -37.84 -12.69
C GLY A 51 -91.83 -38.37 -11.41
N ILE A 52 -91.41 -37.88 -10.25
CA ILE A 52 -91.93 -38.21 -8.93
C ILE A 52 -92.53 -36.94 -8.31
N ASP A 53 -93.72 -37.06 -7.72
CA ASP A 53 -94.38 -36.02 -6.94
C ASP A 53 -94.33 -36.40 -5.47
N GLU A 54 -94.32 -35.42 -4.57
CA GLU A 54 -94.29 -35.69 -3.14
C GLU A 54 -95.72 -35.88 -2.62
N THR A 55 -95.96 -36.96 -1.87
CA THR A 55 -97.25 -37.23 -1.22
C THR A 55 -97.03 -37.66 0.22
N VAL A 56 -98.07 -37.54 1.04
CA VAL A 56 -98.06 -38.03 2.41
C VAL A 56 -98.73 -39.40 2.45
N ASP A 57 -98.08 -40.37 3.10
CA ASP A 57 -98.61 -41.71 3.34
C ASP A 57 -99.65 -41.71 4.47
N GLU A 58 -100.36 -42.83 4.67
CA GLU A 58 -101.40 -42.99 5.71
C GLU A 58 -100.87 -42.71 7.14
N ASP A 59 -99.57 -42.92 7.35
CA ASP A 59 -98.86 -42.67 8.62
C ASP A 59 -98.31 -41.23 8.77
N GLY A 60 -98.62 -40.32 7.84
CA GLY A 60 -98.17 -38.91 7.89
C GLY A 60 -96.73 -38.68 7.41
N LYS A 61 -96.06 -39.71 6.88
CA LYS A 61 -94.70 -39.63 6.34
C LYS A 61 -94.71 -39.18 4.88
N GLN A 62 -93.79 -38.30 4.49
CA GLN A 62 -93.60 -37.90 3.09
C GLN A 62 -92.91 -39.03 2.30
N ILE A 63 -93.50 -39.40 1.16
CA ILE A 63 -93.02 -40.43 0.24
C ILE A 63 -93.18 -39.98 -1.21
N GLY A 64 -92.39 -40.57 -2.10
CA GLY A 64 -92.44 -40.28 -3.54
C GLY A 64 -93.56 -41.05 -4.25
N LYS A 65 -94.44 -40.33 -4.93
CA LYS A 65 -95.47 -40.89 -5.84
C LYS A 65 -95.02 -40.78 -7.29
N ILE A 66 -94.99 -41.91 -7.99
CA ILE A 66 -94.64 -41.95 -9.41
C ILE A 66 -95.76 -41.28 -10.23
N VAL A 67 -95.42 -40.20 -10.93
CA VAL A 67 -96.29 -39.54 -11.91
C VAL A 67 -95.82 -39.77 -13.35
N GLY A 68 -94.54 -40.13 -13.51
CA GLY A 68 -93.87 -40.32 -14.78
C GLY A 68 -93.40 -39.02 -15.43
N CYS A 69 -92.44 -39.13 -16.33
CA CYS A 69 -92.01 -38.04 -17.20
C CYS A 69 -91.66 -38.55 -18.60
N LYS A 70 -91.47 -37.61 -19.53
CA LYS A 70 -91.06 -37.95 -20.90
C LYS A 70 -89.62 -38.46 -20.89
N ILE A 71 -89.42 -39.65 -21.45
CA ILE A 71 -88.11 -40.27 -21.62
C ILE A 71 -87.71 -40.22 -23.10
N GLY A 72 -86.43 -39.93 -23.36
CA GLY A 72 -85.89 -39.82 -24.71
C GLY A 72 -84.47 -39.26 -24.69
N ASP A 73 -83.79 -39.35 -25.83
CA ASP A 73 -82.40 -38.89 -25.96
C ASP A 73 -82.27 -37.37 -25.77
N ASN A 74 -83.26 -36.60 -26.24
CA ASN A 74 -83.30 -35.15 -26.03
C ASN A 74 -83.37 -34.80 -24.54
N GLU A 75 -84.17 -35.53 -23.78
CA GLU A 75 -84.33 -35.34 -22.34
C GLU A 75 -83.06 -35.73 -21.57
N LYS A 76 -82.40 -36.83 -21.95
CA LYS A 76 -81.08 -37.20 -21.40
C LYS A 76 -80.03 -36.14 -21.71
N LEU A 77 -80.00 -35.62 -22.94
CA LEU A 77 -79.07 -34.58 -23.35
C LEU A 77 -79.26 -33.30 -22.53
N ILE A 78 -80.49 -32.94 -22.17
CA ILE A 78 -80.76 -31.78 -21.29
C ILE A 78 -80.12 -31.98 -19.91
N ILE A 79 -80.19 -33.19 -19.34
CA ILE A 79 -79.57 -33.51 -18.04
C ILE A 79 -78.04 -33.39 -18.16
N LEU A 80 -77.45 -34.01 -19.18
CA LEU A 80 -76.00 -33.98 -19.41
C LEU A 80 -75.48 -32.56 -19.66
N ASN A 81 -76.22 -31.74 -20.40
CA ASN A 81 -75.85 -30.34 -20.61
C ASN A 81 -75.86 -29.55 -19.30
N LYS A 82 -76.87 -29.74 -18.44
CA LYS A 82 -76.90 -29.10 -17.10
C LYS A 82 -75.73 -29.52 -16.22
N ALA A 83 -75.31 -30.79 -16.29
CA ALA A 83 -74.17 -31.28 -15.54
C ALA A 83 -72.83 -30.73 -16.08
N SER A 84 -72.74 -30.56 -17.41
CA SER A 84 -71.59 -29.94 -18.09
C SER A 84 -71.47 -28.44 -17.83
N ASP A 85 -72.60 -27.75 -17.57
CA ASP A 85 -72.66 -26.34 -17.19
C ASP A 85 -72.15 -26.07 -15.75
N CYS A 86 -71.83 -27.10 -14.97
CA CYS A 86 -71.17 -26.92 -13.68
C CYS A 86 -69.68 -26.59 -13.86
N ARG A 87 -69.07 -25.95 -12.85
CA ARG A 87 -67.62 -25.74 -12.74
C ARG A 87 -67.09 -26.29 -11.41
N PRO A 88 -66.27 -27.35 -11.44
CA PRO A 88 -66.01 -28.24 -12.58
C PRO A 88 -67.28 -28.96 -13.05
N SER A 89 -67.24 -29.60 -14.22
CA SER A 89 -68.39 -30.38 -14.72
C SER A 89 -68.74 -31.49 -13.74
N VAL A 90 -70.03 -31.69 -13.48
CA VAL A 90 -70.51 -32.70 -12.53
C VAL A 90 -70.72 -34.01 -13.28
N ASP A 91 -70.19 -35.10 -12.74
CA ASP A 91 -70.48 -36.45 -13.25
C ASP A 91 -71.89 -36.87 -12.84
N VAL A 92 -72.64 -37.47 -13.76
CA VAL A 92 -73.99 -37.96 -13.50
C VAL A 92 -74.23 -39.32 -14.16
N GLU A 93 -74.89 -40.22 -13.45
CA GLU A 93 -75.37 -41.49 -14.00
C GLU A 93 -76.89 -41.44 -14.15
N ILE A 94 -77.39 -41.70 -15.36
CA ILE A 94 -78.81 -41.54 -15.69
C ILE A 94 -79.42 -42.91 -15.97
N TYR A 95 -80.41 -43.28 -15.17
CA TYR A 95 -81.18 -44.51 -15.30
C TYR A 95 -82.63 -44.21 -15.63
N VAL A 96 -83.25 -45.04 -16.47
CA VAL A 96 -84.69 -45.01 -16.73
C VAL A 96 -85.34 -46.11 -15.93
N GLU A 97 -86.31 -45.76 -15.10
CA GLU A 97 -87.03 -46.67 -14.23
C GLU A 97 -88.49 -46.80 -14.69
N ASN A 98 -89.13 -47.93 -14.36
CA ASN A 98 -90.54 -48.20 -14.67
C ASN A 98 -90.92 -48.11 -16.16
N GLU A 99 -90.02 -48.53 -17.06
CA GLU A 99 -90.28 -48.53 -18.51
C GLU A 99 -91.55 -49.33 -18.87
N GLY A 100 -92.43 -48.69 -19.65
CA GLY A 100 -93.66 -49.30 -20.17
C GLY A 100 -94.96 -48.96 -19.42
N ASP A 101 -94.88 -48.31 -18.26
CA ASP A 101 -96.05 -47.80 -17.52
C ASP A 101 -95.92 -46.27 -17.31
N THR A 102 -95.42 -45.86 -16.14
CA THR A 102 -95.15 -44.46 -15.80
C THR A 102 -93.64 -44.27 -15.63
N PRO A 103 -92.89 -44.15 -16.74
CA PRO A 103 -91.43 -44.13 -16.68
C PRO A 103 -90.90 -42.83 -16.08
N PHE A 104 -89.78 -42.91 -15.35
CA PHE A 104 -89.16 -41.77 -14.68
C PHE A 104 -87.63 -41.89 -14.71
N TYR A 105 -86.91 -40.78 -14.49
CA TYR A 105 -85.45 -40.80 -14.41
C TYR A 105 -84.98 -40.94 -12.97
N ARG A 106 -83.95 -41.76 -12.76
CA ARG A 106 -83.11 -41.75 -11.57
C ARG A 106 -81.73 -41.21 -11.99
N ILE A 107 -81.36 -40.05 -11.47
CA ILE A 107 -80.10 -39.37 -11.77
C ILE A 107 -79.23 -39.45 -10.52
N GLU A 108 -78.16 -40.22 -10.58
CA GLU A 108 -77.20 -40.35 -9.48
C GLU A 108 -76.05 -39.38 -9.68
N ILE A 109 -75.70 -38.67 -8.61
CA ILE A 109 -74.68 -37.62 -8.59
C ILE A 109 -73.69 -38.02 -7.49
N PRO A 110 -72.49 -38.52 -7.83
CA PRO A 110 -71.49 -38.84 -6.83
C PRO A 110 -71.00 -37.60 -6.08
N SER A 111 -70.40 -37.82 -4.92
CA SER A 111 -69.61 -36.82 -4.23
C SER A 111 -68.43 -36.43 -5.10
N GLY A 112 -68.32 -35.15 -5.47
CA GLY A 112 -67.32 -34.71 -6.43
C GLY A 112 -65.91 -34.70 -5.84
N GLU A 113 -64.91 -35.01 -6.68
CA GLU A 113 -63.50 -35.05 -6.29
C GLU A 113 -62.79 -33.69 -6.38
N CYS A 114 -63.39 -32.73 -7.10
CA CYS A 114 -62.82 -31.40 -7.35
C CYS A 114 -63.71 -30.29 -6.74
N LYS A 115 -63.98 -30.39 -5.44
CA LYS A 115 -64.80 -29.42 -4.70
C LYS A 115 -64.01 -28.14 -4.43
N PRO A 116 -64.60 -26.95 -4.58
CA PRO A 116 -66.04 -26.74 -4.62
C PRO A 116 -66.58 -26.62 -6.05
N TYR A 117 -67.68 -27.31 -6.30
CA TYR A 117 -68.47 -27.17 -7.52
C TYR A 117 -69.30 -25.89 -7.45
N SER A 118 -69.48 -25.26 -8.60
CA SER A 118 -70.27 -24.06 -8.77
C SER A 118 -71.10 -24.11 -10.03
N THR A 119 -72.14 -23.29 -10.09
CA THR A 119 -72.83 -23.00 -11.36
C THR A 119 -71.96 -22.07 -12.22
N LEU A 120 -72.26 -21.93 -13.53
CA LEU A 120 -71.60 -20.90 -14.38
C LEU A 120 -71.70 -19.48 -13.81
N LYS A 121 -72.69 -19.20 -12.96
CA LYS A 121 -72.90 -17.90 -12.33
C LYS A 121 -72.05 -17.71 -11.05
N GLY A 122 -71.24 -18.70 -10.68
CA GLY A 122 -70.41 -18.67 -9.48
C GLY A 122 -71.20 -18.90 -8.18
N THR A 123 -72.33 -19.59 -8.26
CA THR A 123 -73.12 -19.94 -7.07
C THR A 123 -72.64 -21.28 -6.51
N TYR A 124 -72.28 -21.28 -5.23
CA TYR A 124 -71.81 -22.46 -4.49
C TYR A 124 -72.89 -22.93 -3.52
N LEU A 125 -73.35 -24.16 -3.71
CA LEU A 125 -74.41 -24.75 -2.91
C LEU A 125 -73.97 -26.12 -2.38
N ILE A 126 -74.51 -26.52 -1.25
CA ILE A 126 -74.36 -27.86 -0.67
C ILE A 126 -75.73 -28.38 -0.27
N ARG A 127 -75.97 -29.68 -0.45
CA ARG A 127 -77.24 -30.29 -0.06
C ARG A 127 -77.39 -30.27 1.47
N GLY A 128 -78.53 -29.77 1.93
CA GLY A 128 -79.01 -29.87 3.31
C GLY A 128 -80.23 -30.79 3.40
N ASP A 129 -80.96 -30.70 4.50
CA ASP A 129 -82.17 -31.48 4.75
C ASP A 129 -83.32 -31.01 3.85
N GLY A 130 -83.51 -31.66 2.69
CA GLY A 130 -84.56 -31.35 1.72
C GLY A 130 -84.38 -30.04 0.95
N ARG A 131 -83.24 -29.35 1.09
CA ARG A 131 -82.98 -28.07 0.40
C ARG A 131 -81.51 -27.83 0.10
N ASN A 132 -81.25 -27.00 -0.91
CA ASN A 132 -79.90 -26.55 -1.23
C ASN A 132 -79.54 -25.35 -0.34
N LEU A 133 -78.39 -25.42 0.32
CA LEU A 133 -77.88 -24.38 1.20
C LEU A 133 -76.69 -23.67 0.55
N PRO A 134 -76.55 -22.34 0.67
CA PRO A 134 -75.35 -21.65 0.24
C PRO A 134 -74.13 -22.11 1.05
N LEU A 135 -73.03 -22.39 0.34
CA LEU A 135 -71.73 -22.53 0.98
C LEU A 135 -71.28 -21.14 1.44
N ASN A 136 -71.18 -20.94 2.76
CA ASN A 136 -70.66 -19.71 3.33
C ASN A 136 -69.15 -19.59 3.11
N GLN A 137 -68.62 -18.38 3.33
CA GLN A 137 -67.20 -18.06 3.10
C GLN A 137 -66.26 -19.02 3.85
N ASP A 138 -66.56 -19.33 5.11
CA ASP A 138 -65.71 -20.20 5.93
C ASP A 138 -65.67 -21.65 5.40
N LYS A 139 -66.83 -22.23 5.04
CA LYS A 139 -66.87 -23.58 4.47
C LYS A 139 -66.19 -23.65 3.11
N LEU A 140 -66.39 -22.63 2.28
CA LEU A 140 -65.76 -22.55 0.97
C LEU A 140 -64.23 -22.48 1.11
N LEU A 141 -63.73 -21.63 2.01
CA LEU A 141 -62.30 -21.52 2.29
C LEU A 141 -61.72 -22.84 2.80
N ASN A 142 -62.41 -23.52 3.71
CA ASN A 142 -61.96 -24.81 4.22
C ASN A 142 -61.84 -25.85 3.09
N ILE A 143 -62.84 -25.94 2.21
CA ILE A 143 -62.78 -26.84 1.04
C ILE A 143 -61.59 -26.50 0.14
N PHE A 144 -61.36 -25.21 -0.16
CA PHE A 144 -60.20 -24.79 -0.95
C PHE A 144 -58.86 -25.12 -0.29
N VAL A 145 -58.76 -24.93 1.04
CA VAL A 145 -57.53 -25.22 1.79
C VAL A 145 -57.29 -26.72 1.87
N GLU A 146 -58.33 -27.55 2.02
CA GLU A 146 -58.21 -29.00 2.01
C GLU A 146 -57.75 -29.52 0.65
N GLU A 147 -58.33 -29.03 -0.45
CA GLU A 147 -57.90 -29.44 -1.80
C GLU A 147 -56.49 -28.96 -2.16
N GLN A 148 -56.14 -27.72 -1.80
CA GLN A 148 -54.85 -27.13 -2.15
C GLN A 148 -53.77 -27.36 -1.10
N GLY A 149 -54.13 -27.97 0.04
CA GLY A 149 -53.28 -28.12 1.22
C GLY A 149 -51.99 -28.88 0.91
N GLU A 150 -52.09 -30.00 0.21
CA GLU A 150 -50.92 -30.80 -0.19
C GLU A 150 -49.97 -30.01 -1.08
N THR A 151 -50.50 -29.26 -2.06
CA THR A 151 -49.68 -28.42 -2.95
C THR A 151 -49.01 -27.28 -2.19
N PHE A 152 -49.72 -26.69 -1.22
CA PHE A 152 -49.17 -25.66 -0.35
C PHE A 152 -48.03 -26.22 0.51
N ILE A 153 -48.25 -27.37 1.16
CA ILE A 153 -47.26 -28.01 2.04
C ILE A 153 -46.01 -28.41 1.25
N ASP A 154 -46.17 -28.97 0.04
CA ASP A 154 -45.03 -29.32 -0.83
C ASP A 154 -44.20 -28.08 -1.20
N ARG A 155 -44.85 -27.00 -1.64
CA ARG A 155 -44.16 -25.73 -1.94
C ARG A 155 -43.48 -25.12 -0.72
N PHE A 156 -44.15 -25.17 0.43
CA PHE A 156 -43.61 -24.65 1.69
C PHE A 156 -42.38 -25.44 2.14
N LYS A 157 -42.44 -26.77 2.06
CA LYS A 157 -41.32 -27.65 2.37
C LYS A 157 -40.12 -27.34 1.48
N LYS A 158 -40.34 -27.25 0.16
CA LYS A 158 -39.29 -26.92 -0.82
C LYS A 158 -38.66 -25.55 -0.58
N ALA A 159 -39.46 -24.55 -0.23
CA ALA A 159 -38.96 -23.23 0.13
C ALA A 159 -38.10 -23.27 1.41
N THR A 160 -38.49 -24.09 2.39
CA THR A 160 -37.75 -24.26 3.65
C THR A 160 -36.43 -24.98 3.42
N GLU A 161 -36.41 -26.06 2.63
CA GLU A 161 -35.18 -26.77 2.24
C GLU A 161 -34.19 -25.82 1.53
N THR A 162 -34.68 -24.96 0.64
CA THR A 162 -33.84 -23.96 -0.04
C THR A 162 -33.25 -22.95 0.95
N LEU A 163 -34.03 -22.53 1.94
CA LEU A 163 -33.58 -21.60 2.97
C LEU A 163 -32.51 -22.22 3.87
N GLU A 164 -32.67 -23.48 4.26
CA GLU A 164 -31.69 -24.25 5.03
C GLU A 164 -30.37 -24.39 4.28
N GLU A 165 -30.40 -24.70 2.99
CA GLU A 165 -29.18 -24.73 2.14
C GLU A 165 -28.47 -23.36 2.11
N GLN A 166 -29.22 -22.26 2.00
CA GLN A 166 -28.65 -20.92 2.00
C GLN A 166 -28.02 -20.56 3.34
N LEU A 167 -28.65 -20.94 4.45
CA LEU A 167 -28.11 -20.77 5.79
C LEU A 167 -26.82 -21.57 5.99
N GLY A 168 -26.77 -22.82 5.52
CA GLY A 168 -25.56 -23.64 5.54
C GLY A 168 -24.39 -22.98 4.81
N ARG A 169 -24.61 -22.47 3.58
CA ARG A 169 -23.59 -21.74 2.82
C ARG A 169 -23.13 -20.44 3.50
N LEU A 170 -24.05 -19.74 4.17
CA LEU A 170 -23.69 -18.55 4.95
C LEU A 170 -22.80 -18.91 6.14
N GLN A 171 -23.10 -20.00 6.84
CA GLN A 171 -22.29 -20.48 7.95
C GLN A 171 -20.88 -20.85 7.50
N GLU A 172 -20.73 -21.61 6.41
CA GLU A 172 -19.41 -21.94 5.84
C GLU A 172 -18.61 -20.69 5.45
N ARG A 173 -19.27 -19.67 4.89
CA ARG A 173 -18.62 -18.38 4.57
C ARG A 173 -18.17 -17.63 5.81
N ILE A 174 -18.96 -17.66 6.89
CA ILE A 174 -18.60 -17.03 8.17
C ILE A 174 -17.39 -17.75 8.78
N GLU A 175 -17.39 -19.07 8.82
CA GLU A 175 -16.25 -19.86 9.31
C GLU A 175 -14.99 -19.59 8.48
N GLY A 176 -15.10 -19.58 7.15
CA GLY A 176 -13.99 -19.24 6.26
C GLY A 176 -13.47 -17.81 6.46
N THR A 177 -14.35 -16.86 6.79
CA THR A 177 -13.98 -15.48 7.10
C THR A 177 -13.28 -15.39 8.46
N ASN A 178 -13.79 -16.08 9.48
CA ASN A 178 -13.17 -16.16 10.80
C ASN A 178 -11.77 -16.80 10.73
N GLY A 179 -11.59 -17.84 9.91
CA GLY A 179 -10.28 -18.43 9.66
C GLY A 179 -9.28 -17.42 9.09
N LYS A 180 -9.72 -16.59 8.13
CA LYS A 180 -8.88 -15.49 7.59
C LYS A 180 -8.57 -14.41 8.63
N ILE A 181 -9.55 -14.06 9.47
CA ILE A 181 -9.35 -13.11 10.57
C ILE A 181 -8.26 -13.63 11.51
N HIS A 182 -8.29 -14.90 11.91
CA HIS A 182 -7.23 -15.48 12.74
C HIS A 182 -5.85 -15.45 12.08
N THR A 183 -5.75 -15.74 10.77
CA THR A 183 -4.46 -15.61 10.07
C THR A 183 -3.95 -14.16 10.02
N PHE A 184 -4.88 -13.20 9.94
CA PHE A 184 -4.56 -11.79 9.96
C PHE A 184 -4.12 -11.32 11.35
N GLU A 185 -4.79 -11.75 12.41
CA GLU A 185 -4.39 -11.53 13.81
C GLU A 185 -2.96 -12.01 14.05
N HIS A 186 -2.63 -13.24 13.67
CA HIS A 186 -1.27 -13.77 13.81
C HIS A 186 -0.24 -12.97 12.99
N SER A 187 -0.63 -12.43 11.84
CA SER A 187 0.26 -11.58 11.03
C SER A 187 0.52 -10.24 11.72
N ILE A 188 -0.50 -9.65 12.38
CA ILE A 188 -0.35 -8.44 13.18
C ILE A 188 0.57 -8.69 14.38
N ASP A 189 0.39 -9.80 15.09
CA ASP A 189 1.23 -10.14 16.24
C ASP A 189 2.71 -10.28 15.85
N ASN A 190 2.98 -10.94 14.72
CA ASN A 190 4.34 -11.06 14.19
C ASN A 190 4.92 -9.69 13.82
N LEU A 191 4.16 -8.85 13.09
CA LEU A 191 4.61 -7.51 12.74
C LEU A 191 4.88 -6.63 13.96
N GLN A 192 4.07 -6.76 15.01
CA GLN A 192 4.26 -6.03 16.25
C GLN A 192 5.53 -6.51 16.98
N PHE A 193 5.80 -7.82 16.97
CA PHE A 193 7.01 -8.38 17.54
C PHE A 193 8.27 -7.91 16.79
N ASP A 194 8.27 -8.02 15.46
CA ASP A 194 9.38 -7.59 14.62
C ASP A 194 9.66 -6.09 14.78
N LEU A 195 8.60 -5.26 14.73
CA LEU A 195 8.74 -3.82 14.94
C LEU A 195 9.28 -3.48 16.34
N SER A 196 8.88 -4.23 17.37
CA SER A 196 9.39 -4.02 18.72
C SER A 196 10.88 -4.34 18.83
N ASN A 197 11.35 -5.37 18.13
CA ASN A 197 12.78 -5.72 18.09
C ASN A 197 13.57 -4.65 17.32
N ASP A 198 13.09 -4.25 16.13
CA ASP A 198 13.74 -3.21 15.33
C ASP A 198 13.87 -1.89 16.11
N VAL A 199 12.83 -1.50 16.85
CA VAL A 199 12.88 -0.30 17.71
C VAL A 199 13.90 -0.46 18.83
N GLN A 200 14.01 -1.64 19.45
CA GLN A 200 15.02 -1.89 20.47
C GLN A 200 16.45 -1.84 19.91
N ASP A 201 16.67 -2.40 18.73
CA ASP A 201 17.99 -2.39 18.08
C ASP A 201 18.40 -0.97 17.71
N ILE A 202 17.50 -0.18 17.12
CA ILE A 202 17.75 1.24 16.81
C ILE A 202 18.04 2.04 18.09
N LEU A 203 17.31 1.80 19.17
CA LEU A 203 17.57 2.46 20.46
C LEU A 203 18.95 2.10 21.01
N GLY A 204 19.37 0.84 20.84
CA GLY A 204 20.73 0.39 21.18
C GLY A 204 21.80 1.12 20.38
N GLU A 205 21.66 1.16 19.05
CA GLU A 205 22.60 1.85 18.17
C GLU A 205 22.69 3.36 18.48
N ILE A 206 21.56 4.01 18.78
CA ILE A 206 21.53 5.43 19.17
C ILE A 206 22.26 5.64 20.50
N HIS A 207 22.09 4.73 21.46
CA HIS A 207 22.78 4.80 22.74
C HIS A 207 24.30 4.69 22.55
N ASP A 208 24.76 3.69 21.79
CA ASP A 208 26.17 3.49 21.50
C ASP A 208 26.78 4.69 20.74
N LEU A 209 26.03 5.24 19.77
CA LEU A 209 26.45 6.44 19.06
C LEU A 209 26.56 7.64 20.01
N THR A 210 25.60 7.81 20.92
CA THR A 210 25.60 8.90 21.90
C THR A 210 26.80 8.81 22.83
N ASP A 211 27.13 7.62 23.30
CA ASP A 211 28.30 7.36 24.15
C ASP A 211 29.60 7.67 23.40
N ASN A 212 29.74 7.17 22.16
CA ASN A 212 30.90 7.43 21.31
C ASN A 212 31.10 8.93 21.05
N VAL A 213 30.04 9.65 20.68
CA VAL A 213 30.08 11.10 20.47
C VAL A 213 30.49 11.84 21.75
N THR A 214 29.98 11.40 22.91
CA THR A 214 30.34 12.00 24.20
C THR A 214 31.82 11.81 24.54
N ILE A 215 32.37 10.63 24.24
CA ILE A 215 33.79 10.32 24.44
C ILE A 215 34.66 11.18 23.49
N GLU A 216 34.34 11.20 22.20
CA GLU A 216 35.12 11.97 21.21
C GLU A 216 35.09 13.49 21.49
N LEU A 217 33.93 14.02 21.90
CA LEU A 217 33.82 15.42 22.31
C LEU A 217 34.68 15.70 23.55
N SER A 218 34.67 14.80 24.53
CA SER A 218 35.49 14.94 25.74
C SER A 218 36.98 14.97 25.41
N GLN A 219 37.43 14.06 24.53
CA GLN A 219 38.81 14.02 24.03
C GLN A 219 39.19 15.27 23.23
N SER A 220 38.25 15.80 22.43
CA SER A 220 38.45 17.04 21.68
C SER A 220 38.62 18.23 22.62
N PHE A 221 37.79 18.35 23.66
CA PHE A 221 37.92 19.41 24.65
C PHE A 221 39.23 19.34 25.42
N GLU A 222 39.69 18.14 25.78
CA GLU A 222 40.99 17.96 26.42
C GLU A 222 42.14 18.38 25.49
N SER A 223 42.07 17.97 24.21
CA SER A 223 43.07 18.36 23.20
C SER A 223 43.11 19.87 22.98
N ILE A 224 41.96 20.55 22.96
CA ILE A 224 41.86 22.01 22.87
C ILE A 224 42.53 22.66 24.07
N ARG A 225 42.27 22.19 25.30
CA ARG A 225 42.91 22.71 26.51
C ARG A 225 44.42 22.55 26.49
N ASN A 226 44.91 21.39 26.02
CA ASN A 226 46.34 21.14 25.90
C ASN A 226 46.98 22.08 24.86
N ALA A 227 46.31 22.30 23.73
CA ALA A 227 46.77 23.24 22.70
C ALA A 227 46.80 24.69 23.20
N GLU A 228 45.80 25.11 23.99
CA GLU A 228 45.75 26.42 24.63
C GLU A 228 46.94 26.61 25.59
N SER A 229 47.20 25.64 26.47
CA SER A 229 48.35 25.67 27.38
C SER A 229 49.69 25.76 26.63
N LEU A 230 49.85 24.99 25.55
CA LEU A 230 51.06 25.03 24.72
C LEU A 230 51.23 26.38 24.01
N ALA A 231 50.12 27.00 23.58
CA ALA A 231 50.15 28.31 22.97
C ALA A 231 50.58 29.39 23.99
N ASP A 232 50.10 29.32 25.22
CA ASP A 232 50.51 30.21 26.31
C ASP A 232 52.01 30.05 26.63
N ASP A 233 52.50 28.82 26.73
CA ASP A 233 53.93 28.54 26.94
C ASP A 233 54.79 29.09 25.79
N ALA A 234 54.38 28.87 24.54
CA ALA A 234 55.07 29.40 23.36
C ALA A 234 55.07 30.93 23.34
N MET A 235 53.97 31.56 23.76
CA MET A 235 53.87 33.02 23.86
C MET A 235 54.82 33.56 24.93
N ASN A 236 54.86 32.95 26.12
CA ASN A 236 55.77 33.31 27.20
C ASN A 236 57.24 33.19 26.76
N PHE A 237 57.60 32.07 26.13
CA PHE A 237 58.94 31.88 25.58
C PHE A 237 59.28 32.95 24.53
N SER A 238 58.33 33.27 23.62
CA SER A 238 58.53 34.31 22.62
C SER A 238 58.72 35.70 23.25
N MET A 239 58.01 36.01 24.34
CA MET A 239 58.19 37.26 25.08
C MET A 239 59.58 37.33 25.72
N GLU A 240 60.03 36.23 26.34
CA GLU A 240 61.36 36.14 26.97
C GLU A 240 62.49 36.28 25.93
N ALA A 241 62.38 35.56 24.81
CA ALA A 241 63.33 35.65 23.70
C ALA A 241 63.40 37.08 23.13
N ASN A 242 62.25 37.74 22.95
CA ASN A 242 62.19 39.13 22.51
C ASN A 242 62.83 40.09 23.54
N GLY A 243 62.62 39.85 24.84
CA GLY A 243 63.29 40.61 25.91
C GLY A 243 64.82 40.48 25.84
N SER A 244 65.31 39.26 25.68
CA SER A 244 66.73 38.96 25.54
C SER A 244 67.35 39.58 24.27
N LEU A 245 66.63 39.54 23.14
CA LEU A 245 67.06 40.20 21.90
C LEU A 245 67.19 41.71 22.07
N ASN A 246 66.23 42.36 22.74
CA ASN A 246 66.30 43.80 23.04
C ASN A 246 67.50 44.15 23.94
N GLU A 247 67.85 43.30 24.91
CA GLU A 247 69.03 43.49 25.73
C GLU A 247 70.32 43.35 24.90
N LEU A 248 70.36 42.35 24.03
CA LEU A 248 71.49 42.10 23.14
C LEU A 248 71.71 43.27 22.18
N ASP A 249 70.64 43.84 21.63
CA ASP A 249 70.65 45.02 20.76
C ASP A 249 71.23 46.26 21.47
N LYS A 250 70.86 46.48 22.74
CA LYS A 250 71.46 47.53 23.58
C LYS A 250 72.96 47.31 23.81
N ARG A 251 73.38 46.06 24.04
CA ARG A 251 74.80 45.72 24.22
C ARG A 251 75.59 45.94 22.93
N ILE A 252 75.05 45.55 21.78
CA ILE A 252 75.64 45.81 20.46
C ILE A 252 75.81 47.31 20.26
N SER A 253 74.75 48.10 20.45
CA SER A 253 74.79 49.56 20.33
C SER A 253 75.88 50.20 21.20
N ASN A 254 76.07 49.68 22.42
CA ASN A 254 77.13 50.17 23.31
C ASN A 254 78.54 49.80 22.80
N ILE A 255 78.73 48.57 22.29
CA ILE A 255 79.99 48.13 21.70
C ILE A 255 80.32 48.96 20.46
N GLU A 256 79.34 49.24 19.60
CA GLU A 256 79.52 50.07 18.40
C GLU A 256 80.02 51.46 18.78
N ASN A 257 79.41 52.09 19.79
CA ASN A 257 79.86 53.38 20.31
C ASN A 257 81.29 53.32 20.88
N GLN A 258 81.62 52.29 21.66
CA GLN A 258 82.98 52.10 22.20
C GLN A 258 84.03 51.89 21.10
N SER A 259 83.70 51.10 20.08
CA SER A 259 84.55 50.87 18.91
C SER A 259 84.78 52.16 18.12
N TYR A 260 83.74 52.98 17.94
CA TYR A 260 83.85 54.27 17.28
C TYR A 260 84.82 55.22 18.01
N GLU A 261 84.66 55.37 19.33
CA GLU A 261 85.56 56.22 20.13
C GLU A 261 87.00 55.68 20.15
N THR A 262 87.18 54.36 20.23
CA THR A 262 88.51 53.73 20.17
C THR A 262 89.18 54.00 18.82
N ASN A 263 88.47 53.82 17.71
CA ASN A 263 88.99 54.14 16.38
C ASN A 263 89.41 55.61 16.26
N LYS A 264 88.64 56.53 16.85
CA LYS A 264 88.98 57.96 16.87
C LYS A 264 90.27 58.24 17.66
N ILE A 265 90.46 57.57 18.80
CA ILE A 265 91.70 57.66 19.59
C ILE A 265 92.88 57.10 18.79
N VAL A 266 92.73 55.90 18.22
CA VAL A 266 93.77 55.25 17.40
C VAL A 266 94.18 56.14 16.23
N ASN A 267 93.22 56.69 15.49
CA ASN A 267 93.50 57.60 14.37
C ASN A 267 94.26 58.86 14.81
N LYS A 268 93.88 59.47 15.95
CA LYS A 268 94.61 60.61 16.52
C LYS A 268 96.02 60.25 16.97
N LEU A 269 96.23 59.06 17.54
CA LEU A 269 97.56 58.59 17.93
C LEU A 269 98.45 58.36 16.71
N LEU A 270 97.93 57.71 15.67
CA LEU A 270 98.65 57.50 14.42
C LEU A 270 99.07 58.84 13.79
N GLU A 271 98.16 59.81 13.75
CA GLU A 271 98.43 61.17 13.29
C GLU A 271 99.52 61.88 14.14
N HIS A 272 99.42 61.79 15.47
CA HIS A 272 100.37 62.42 16.39
C HIS A 272 101.79 61.86 16.27
N PHE A 273 101.92 60.54 16.15
CA PHE A 273 103.22 59.88 16.04
C PHE A 273 103.77 59.84 14.61
N LYS A 274 103.04 60.39 13.63
CA LYS A 274 103.37 60.29 12.18
C LYS A 274 103.60 58.84 11.75
N ILE A 275 102.87 57.91 12.35
CA ILE A 275 102.93 56.49 12.03
C ILE A 275 101.85 56.23 10.99
N GLU A 276 102.26 55.69 9.84
CA GLU A 276 101.35 55.29 8.78
C GLU A 276 100.38 54.21 9.31
N HIS A 277 99.10 54.34 8.93
CA HIS A 277 98.06 53.45 9.45
C HIS A 277 98.41 51.98 9.12
N PRO A 278 98.34 51.02 10.07
CA PRO A 278 98.82 49.65 9.87
C PRO A 278 98.27 48.96 8.61
N LYS A 279 96.99 49.20 8.28
CA LYS A 279 96.39 48.69 7.02
C LYS A 279 97.03 49.24 5.75
N ILE A 280 97.48 50.50 5.77
CA ILE A 280 98.19 51.10 4.64
C ILE A 280 99.58 50.47 4.56
N THR A 281 100.29 50.33 5.68
CA THR A 281 101.60 49.66 5.75
C THR A 281 101.55 48.21 5.23
N GLU A 282 100.56 47.43 5.64
CA GLU A 282 100.35 46.05 5.17
C GLU A 282 100.02 46.00 3.67
N ALA A 283 99.18 46.93 3.19
CA ALA A 283 98.91 47.06 1.75
C ALA A 283 100.20 47.38 0.97
N LYS A 284 101.08 48.24 1.50
CA LYS A 284 102.36 48.55 0.85
C LYS A 284 103.26 47.33 0.72
N GLU A 285 103.45 46.58 1.80
CA GLU A 285 104.28 45.36 1.77
C GLU A 285 103.74 44.31 0.80
N ASN A 286 102.42 44.11 0.78
CA ASN A 286 101.79 43.18 -0.15
C ASN A 286 101.97 43.62 -1.62
N ILE A 287 101.79 44.91 -1.93
CA ILE A 287 102.01 45.45 -3.28
C ILE A 287 103.48 45.29 -3.70
N LYS A 288 104.44 45.58 -2.81
CA LYS A 288 105.88 45.36 -3.06
C LYS A 288 106.17 43.89 -3.36
N GLY A 289 105.72 42.98 -2.50
CA GLY A 289 105.92 41.54 -2.66
C GLY A 289 105.35 40.99 -3.98
N LEU A 290 104.14 41.43 -4.36
CA LEU A 290 103.55 41.07 -5.64
C LEU A 290 104.39 41.62 -6.81
N THR A 291 104.83 42.88 -6.73
CA THR A 291 105.66 43.50 -7.79
C THR A 291 106.98 42.76 -8.01
N TYR A 292 107.61 42.21 -6.98
CA TYR A 292 108.79 41.35 -7.15
C TYR A 292 108.40 40.00 -7.79
N GLY A 293 107.39 39.32 -7.25
CA GLY A 293 107.00 37.98 -7.70
C GLY A 293 106.51 37.94 -9.16
N PHE A 294 105.83 38.99 -9.61
CA PHE A 294 105.38 39.08 -11.00
C PHE A 294 106.53 39.28 -12.00
N TYR A 295 107.66 39.87 -11.58
CA TYR A 295 108.80 40.05 -12.48
C TYR A 295 109.41 38.70 -12.82
N ASP A 296 109.60 37.83 -11.82
CA ASP A 296 110.11 36.48 -12.06
C ASP A 296 109.23 35.68 -13.04
N ILE A 297 107.92 35.90 -13.02
CA ILE A 297 106.97 35.24 -13.93
C ILE A 297 107.03 35.82 -15.34
N TYR A 298 107.04 37.16 -15.47
CA TYR A 298 106.95 37.83 -16.76
C TYR A 298 108.29 38.09 -17.45
N ARG A 299 109.41 37.97 -16.73
CA ARG A 299 110.75 38.29 -17.23
C ARG A 299 111.06 37.58 -18.55
N ASP A 300 110.88 36.27 -18.60
CA ASP A 300 111.26 35.47 -19.77
C ASP A 300 110.40 35.82 -20.99
N ILE A 301 109.10 36.08 -20.78
CA ILE A 301 108.15 36.53 -21.81
C ILE A 301 108.54 37.91 -22.35
N LEU A 302 108.92 38.83 -21.47
CA LEU A 302 109.31 40.18 -21.85
C LEU A 302 110.65 40.20 -22.62
N ILE A 303 111.62 39.39 -22.21
CA ILE A 303 112.90 39.22 -22.91
C ILE A 303 112.67 38.64 -24.31
N GLU A 304 111.83 37.62 -24.45
CA GLU A 304 111.52 37.03 -25.75
C GLU A 304 110.84 38.03 -26.70
N LYS A 305 109.89 38.82 -26.17
CA LYS A 305 109.07 39.75 -26.97
C LYS A 305 109.84 40.98 -27.45
N PHE A 306 110.73 41.55 -26.64
CA PHE A 306 111.41 42.81 -26.96
C PHE A 306 112.87 42.65 -27.39
N LYS A 307 113.45 41.44 -27.23
CA LYS A 307 114.87 41.11 -27.42
C LYS A 307 115.80 41.95 -26.51
N PRO A 308 116.89 41.37 -25.98
CA PRO A 308 117.65 41.95 -24.85
C PRO A 308 118.32 43.30 -25.15
N GLU A 309 118.44 43.70 -26.41
CA GLU A 309 119.12 44.94 -26.84
C GLU A 309 118.35 46.24 -26.49
N ASN A 310 117.21 46.18 -25.79
CA ASN A 310 116.38 47.34 -25.45
C ASN A 310 115.82 47.31 -24.01
N LYS A 311 116.73 47.26 -23.03
CA LYS A 311 116.45 47.17 -21.58
C LYS A 311 115.42 48.17 -21.06
N GLU A 312 115.50 49.45 -21.44
CA GLU A 312 114.56 50.49 -20.98
C GLU A 312 113.11 50.19 -21.39
N LYS A 313 112.91 49.62 -22.59
CA LYS A 313 111.59 49.25 -23.08
C LYS A 313 110.96 48.10 -22.30
N ILE A 314 111.79 47.14 -21.85
CA ILE A 314 111.35 46.00 -21.05
C ILE A 314 110.86 46.46 -19.67
N ILE A 315 111.58 47.38 -19.03
CA ILE A 315 111.23 47.93 -17.71
C ILE A 315 109.92 48.73 -17.77
N GLU A 316 109.75 49.60 -18.78
CA GLU A 316 108.51 50.39 -18.93
C GLU A 316 107.29 49.52 -19.27
N GLU A 317 107.45 48.48 -20.09
CA GLU A 317 106.35 47.55 -20.38
C GLU A 317 106.00 46.71 -19.14
N TYR A 318 107.01 46.24 -18.39
CA TYR A 318 106.79 45.52 -17.13
C TYR A 318 106.00 46.37 -16.13
N LYS A 319 106.44 47.61 -15.92
CA LYS A 319 105.77 48.61 -15.07
C LYS A 319 104.31 48.79 -15.46
N LYS A 320 104.02 48.94 -16.75
CA LYS A 320 102.64 49.10 -17.22
C LYS A 320 101.79 47.87 -16.94
N ILE A 321 102.30 46.67 -17.21
CA ILE A 321 101.58 45.41 -17.02
C ILE A 321 101.25 45.18 -15.54
N ILE A 322 102.21 45.41 -14.65
CA ILE A 322 102.03 45.13 -13.23
C ILE A 322 101.07 46.12 -12.55
N ILE A 323 101.15 47.42 -12.90
CA ILE A 323 100.19 48.44 -12.42
C ILE A 323 98.76 48.07 -12.84
N ASP A 324 98.57 47.72 -14.12
CA ASP A 324 97.24 47.39 -14.65
C ASP A 324 96.68 46.10 -14.04
N SER A 325 97.55 45.12 -13.77
CA SER A 325 97.18 43.85 -13.15
C SER A 325 96.76 44.05 -11.70
N LEU A 326 97.55 44.77 -10.90
CA LEU A 326 97.27 45.02 -9.49
C LEU A 326 96.02 45.89 -9.29
N LYS A 327 95.79 46.88 -10.15
CA LYS A 327 94.55 47.70 -10.14
C LYS A 327 93.29 46.87 -10.41
N LYS A 328 93.39 45.79 -11.19
CA LYS A 328 92.25 44.90 -11.50
C LYS A 328 92.05 43.80 -10.47
N SER A 329 93.12 43.32 -9.85
CA SER A 329 93.10 42.12 -8.99
C SER A 329 93.03 42.42 -7.49
N THR A 330 93.16 43.68 -7.07
CA THR A 330 93.16 44.06 -5.65
C THR A 330 92.16 45.19 -5.36
N SER A 331 91.68 45.26 -4.12
CA SER A 331 90.82 46.37 -3.62
C SER A 331 91.64 47.54 -3.06
N TYR A 332 92.94 47.60 -3.36
CA TYR A 332 93.81 48.68 -2.89
C TYR A 332 93.58 49.95 -3.72
N ASP A 333 93.88 51.10 -3.11
CA ASP A 333 93.74 52.41 -3.74
C ASP A 333 94.63 52.52 -5.00
N PRO A 334 94.07 52.82 -6.19
CA PRO A 334 94.83 52.86 -7.44
C PRO A 334 96.03 53.81 -7.45
N GLU A 335 95.96 54.94 -6.74
CA GLU A 335 97.07 55.90 -6.63
C GLU A 335 98.22 55.30 -5.82
N LEU A 336 97.90 54.64 -4.69
CA LEU A 336 98.87 53.96 -3.83
C LEU A 336 99.57 52.80 -4.56
N ILE A 337 98.85 52.03 -5.37
CA ILE A 337 99.44 50.96 -6.20
C ILE A 337 100.49 51.54 -7.15
N GLU A 338 100.15 52.63 -7.84
CA GLU A 338 101.01 53.24 -8.85
C GLU A 338 102.29 53.80 -8.23
N GLU A 339 102.18 54.53 -7.12
CA GLU A 339 103.32 55.09 -6.39
C GLU A 339 104.29 53.98 -5.95
N ILE A 340 103.77 52.91 -5.32
CA ILE A 340 104.60 51.85 -4.73
C ILE A 340 105.23 50.98 -5.79
N VAL A 341 104.52 50.66 -6.87
CA VAL A 341 105.09 49.91 -7.98
C VAL A 341 106.24 50.69 -8.62
N ILE A 342 106.05 51.99 -8.87
CA ILE A 342 107.09 52.86 -9.44
C ILE A 342 108.32 52.89 -8.53
N GLU A 343 108.10 53.12 -7.24
CA GLU A 343 109.17 53.11 -6.24
C GLU A 343 109.88 51.75 -6.22
N THR A 344 109.13 50.65 -6.23
CA THR A 344 109.70 49.30 -6.14
C THR A 344 110.57 48.98 -7.36
N ILE A 345 110.07 49.27 -8.56
CA ILE A 345 110.79 49.03 -9.82
C ILE A 345 112.11 49.82 -9.85
N LEU A 346 112.17 51.04 -9.30
CA LEU A 346 113.43 51.80 -9.20
C LEU A 346 114.52 51.06 -8.41
N TYR A 347 114.13 50.23 -7.44
CA TYR A 347 115.06 49.46 -6.60
C TYR A 347 115.20 47.99 -7.03
N MET A 348 114.52 47.56 -8.10
CA MET A 348 114.66 46.20 -8.62
C MET A 348 115.97 46.03 -9.40
N ASP A 349 116.61 44.87 -9.22
CA ASP A 349 117.81 44.50 -9.96
C ASP A 349 117.44 43.92 -11.34
N PHE A 350 117.71 44.69 -12.39
CA PHE A 350 117.49 44.31 -13.78
C PHE A 350 118.80 43.90 -14.49
N SER A 351 119.86 43.57 -13.76
CA SER A 351 121.17 43.16 -14.33
C SER A 351 121.08 41.95 -15.27
N VAL A 352 120.04 41.11 -15.16
CA VAL A 352 119.78 39.98 -16.08
C VAL A 352 119.41 40.44 -17.51
N LEU A 353 119.13 41.73 -17.72
CA LEU A 353 118.80 42.32 -19.02
C LEU A 353 120.00 42.99 -19.71
N ASP A 354 121.20 42.99 -19.10
CA ASP A 354 122.44 43.60 -19.66
C ASP A 354 123.27 42.64 -20.53
#